data_AF-A0A382RYX5-F1
#
_entry.id   AF-A0A382RYX5-F1
#
_cell.length_a   1.000
_cell.length_b   1.000
_cell.length_c   1.000
_cell.angle_alpha   90.00
_cell.angle_beta   90.00
_cell.angle_gamma   90.00
#
_symmetry.space_group_name_H-M   'P 1'
#
loop_
_entity.id
_entity.type
_entity.pdbx_description
1 polymer ?
#
loop_
_entity_poly.entity_id
_entity_poly.type
_entity_poly.pdbx_seq_one_letter_code
_entity_poly.pdbx_strand_id
1 'polypeptide(L)' 'MNQTLKTKIETMNPFATLGRYHGKAVIIISVSEYWGEALVRYAHPEAKHPKGRFQISLNLLKEF' A
#
# COMPACT_ATOMS: atom_id res chain seq x y z
N MET A 1 5.54 -7.62 -15.33
CA MET A 1 5.26 -7.77 -13.89
C MET A 1 6.47 -8.44 -13.27
N ASN A 2 7.22 -7.77 -12.40
CA ASN A 2 8.46 -8.31 -11.85
C ASN A 2 8.08 -9.40 -10.82
N GLN A 3 8.37 -10.67 -11.13
CA GLN A 3 7.90 -11.82 -10.34
C GLN A 3 8.29 -11.73 -8.85
N THR A 4 9.38 -11.02 -8.54
CA THR A 4 9.90 -10.81 -7.19
C THR A 4 8.93 -10.08 -6.25
N LEU A 5 8.18 -9.10 -6.77
CA LEU A 5 7.20 -8.33 -6.00
C LEU A 5 6.01 -9.19 -5.57
N LYS A 6 5.52 -10.01 -6.50
CA LYS A 6 4.37 -10.91 -6.31
C LYS A 6 4.65 -11.93 -5.22
N THR A 7 5.80 -12.59 -5.29
CA THR A 7 6.20 -13.62 -4.32
C THR A 7 6.36 -13.05 -2.90
N LYS A 8 6.86 -11.81 -2.78
CA LYS A 8 7.10 -11.16 -1.49
C LYS A 8 5.82 -10.74 -0.75
N ILE A 9 4.78 -10.37 -1.50
CA ILE A 9 3.47 -10.01 -0.93
C ILE A 9 2.72 -11.27 -0.48
N GLU A 10 2.81 -12.37 -1.23
CA GLU A 10 2.08 -13.62 -0.92
C GLU A 10 2.69 -14.42 0.24
N THR A 11 4.00 -14.34 0.50
CA THR A 11 4.65 -15.05 1.63
C THR A 11 4.62 -14.29 2.96
N MET A 12 4.18 -13.03 2.98
CA MET A 12 4.09 -12.22 4.21
C MET A 12 2.65 -12.13 4.73
N ASN A 13 2.20 -13.13 5.50
CA ASN A 13 1.05 -13.01 6.39
C ASN A 13 1.58 -12.88 7.83
N PRO A 14 1.13 -11.97 8.73
CA PRO A 14 0.17 -10.86 8.65
C PRO A 14 0.87 -9.47 8.79
N PHE A 15 2.15 -9.37 8.43
CA PHE A 15 2.89 -8.11 8.52
C PHE A 15 2.44 -7.19 7.39
N ALA A 16 1.52 -6.30 7.72
CA ALA A 16 1.19 -5.08 6.97
C ALA A 16 2.32 -4.66 6.00
N THR A 17 2.16 -4.94 4.71
CA THR A 17 3.14 -4.57 3.69
C THR A 17 3.27 -3.05 3.70
N LEU A 18 4.48 -2.54 3.96
CA LEU A 18 4.75 -1.11 3.95
C LEU A 18 5.00 -0.65 2.52
N GLY A 19 4.41 0.49 2.16
CA GLY A 19 4.69 1.19 0.92
C GLY A 19 4.82 2.68 1.16
N ARG A 20 5.01 3.44 0.08
CA ARG A 20 5.14 4.88 0.11
C ARG A 20 4.15 5.53 -0.84
N TYR A 21 3.38 6.50 -0.32
CA TYR A 21 2.41 7.28 -1.08
C TYR A 21 2.64 8.77 -0.76
N HIS A 22 2.80 9.60 -1.80
CA HIS A 22 3.16 11.02 -1.67
C HIS A 22 4.32 11.29 -0.69
N GLY A 23 5.35 10.44 -0.73
CA GLY A 23 6.52 10.58 0.12
C GLY A 23 6.34 10.15 1.58
N LYS A 24 5.14 9.70 1.99
CA LYS A 24 4.81 9.24 3.34
C LYS A 24 4.66 7.72 3.38
N ALA A 25 4.97 7.12 4.52
CA ALA A 25 4.80 5.68 4.73
C ALA A 25 3.32 5.33 4.87
N VAL A 26 2.89 4.32 4.12
CA VAL A 26 1.54 3.74 4.18
C VAL A 26 1.63 2.25 4.43
N ILE A 27 0.61 1.74 5.13
CA ILE A 27 0.36 0.33 5.31
C ILE A 27 -0.62 -0.09 4.22
N ILE A 28 -0.22 -1.06 3.41
CA ILE A 28 -1.07 -1.70 2.40
C ILE A 28 -1.90 -2.76 3.10
N ILE A 29 -3.22 -2.64 2.95
CA ILE A 29 -4.21 -3.51 3.60
C ILE A 29 -4.69 -4.56 2.60
N SER A 30 -4.96 -4.14 1.37
CA SER A 30 -5.28 -5.03 0.26
C SER A 30 -4.89 -4.39 -1.07
N VAL A 31 -4.70 -5.23 -2.08
CA VAL A 31 -4.41 -4.84 -3.46
C VAL A 31 -5.44 -5.49 -4.36
N SER A 32 -6.01 -4.73 -5.29
CA SER A 32 -6.83 -5.23 -6.38
C SER A 32 -6.13 -4.97 -7.70
N GLU A 33 -5.57 -6.03 -8.28
CA GLU A 33 -4.89 -5.94 -9.58
C GLU A 33 -5.87 -5.71 -10.74
N TYR A 34 -7.09 -6.23 -10.62
CA TYR A 34 -8.14 -6.06 -11.62
C TYR A 34 -8.53 -4.58 -11.80
N TRP A 35 -8.66 -3.83 -10.70
CA TRP A 35 -8.99 -2.41 -10.71
C TRP A 35 -7.75 -1.50 -10.73
N GLY A 36 -6.55 -2.05 -10.51
CA GLY A 36 -5.33 -1.26 -10.41
C GLY A 36 -5.26 -0.40 -9.15
N GLU A 37 -5.83 -0.86 -8.04
CA GLU A 37 -5.98 -0.09 -6.80
C GLU A 37 -5.39 -0.80 -5.57
N ALA A 38 -5.03 -0.03 -4.55
CA ALA A 38 -4.68 -0.52 -3.22
C ALA A 38 -5.52 0.20 -2.16
N LEU A 39 -6.02 -0.57 -1.19
CA LEU A 39 -6.54 -0.02 0.05
C LEU A 39 -5.37 0.16 1.03
N VAL A 40 -5.14 1.38 1.45
CA VAL A 40 -4.00 1.74 2.31
C VAL A 40 -4.44 2.56 3.51
N ARG A 41 -3.54 2.73 4.48
CA ARG A 41 -3.64 3.76 5.52
C ARG A 41 -2.28 4.37 5.79
N TYR A 42 -2.22 5.63 6.20
CA TYR A 42 -0.94 6.20 6.64
C TYR A 42 -0.45 5.48 7.90
N ALA A 43 0.85 5.15 7.92
CA ALA A 43 1.48 4.56 9.11
C ALA A 43 1.44 5.57 10.27
N HIS A 44 1.81 6.83 10.00
CA HIS A 44 1.70 7.97 10.91
C HIS A 44 0.82 9.06 10.26
N PRO A 45 -0.49 9.06 10.51
CA PRO A 45 -1.39 10.07 9.95
C PRO A 45 -1.16 11.44 10.61
N GLU A 46 -1.10 12.49 9.79
CA GLU A 46 -1.06 13.89 10.23
C GLU A 46 -2.48 14.49 10.16
N ALA A 47 -2.71 15.66 10.77
CA ALA A 47 -4.06 16.27 10.83
C ALA A 47 -4.72 16.50 9.45
N LYS A 48 -3.92 16.64 8.39
CA LYS A 48 -4.37 16.86 7.01
C LYS A 48 -4.60 15.57 6.21
N HIS A 49 -4.23 14.41 6.76
CA HIS A 49 -4.35 13.15 6.07
C HIS A 49 -5.72 12.49 6.35
N PRO A 50 -6.29 11.76 5.37
CA PRO A 50 -7.46 10.93 5.61
C PRO A 50 -7.24 10.02 6.82
N LYS A 51 -8.18 10.09 7.77
CA LYS A 51 -8.19 9.24 8.95
C LYS A 51 -8.62 7.84 8.55
N GLY A 52 -7.84 6.83 8.89
CA GLY A 52 -8.17 5.44 8.62
C GLY A 52 -7.73 4.98 7.23
N ARG A 53 -8.59 4.21 6.56
CA ARG A 53 -8.28 3.51 5.31
C ARG A 53 -8.80 4.31 4.11
N PHE A 54 -8.04 4.35 3.03
CA PHE A 54 -8.41 5.01 1.79
C PHE A 54 -7.82 4.26 0.59
N GLN A 55 -8.45 4.42 -0.57
CA GLN A 55 -8.00 3.78 -1.81
C GLN A 55 -7.04 4.71 -2.56
N ILE A 56 -6.04 4.11 -3.19
CA ILE A 56 -5.12 4.77 -4.11
C ILE A 56 -4.91 3.90 -5.33
N SER A 57 -4.57 4.50 -6.47
CA SER A 57 -4.12 3.76 -7.64
C SER A 57 -2.75 3.13 -7.39
N LEU A 58 -2.53 1.90 -7.85
CA LEU A 58 -1.28 1.15 -7.64
C LEU A 58 -0.05 1.84 -8.24
N ASN A 59 -0.22 2.59 -9.34
CA ASN A 59 0.85 3.37 -9.95
C ASN A 59 1.39 4.50 -9.04
N LEU A 60 0.63 4.92 -8.04
CA LEU A 60 1.04 5.93 -7.05
C LEU A 60 1.75 5.32 -5.84
N LEU A 61 1.65 4.00 -5.67
CA LEU A 61 2.28 3.26 -4.59
C LEU A 61 3.71 2.92 -5.00
N LYS A 62 4.69 3.36 -4.19
CA LYS A 62 6.10 3.00 -4.37
C LYS A 62 6.52 2.01 -3.29
N GLU A 63 7.35 1.06 -3.68
CA GLU A 63 8.06 0.22 -2.71
C GLU A 63 9.05 1.07 -1.90
N PHE A 64 9.35 0.59 -0.71
CA PHE A 64 10.39 1.13 0.15
C PHE A 64 11.77 0.61 -0.25
#